data_AF-A0A9D8I1A2-F1
#
_entry.id   AF-A0A9D8I1A2-F1
#
_cell.length_a   1.000
_cell.length_b   1.000
_cell.length_c   1.000
_cell.angle_alpha   90.00
_cell.angle_beta   90.00
_cell.angle_gamma   90.00
#
_symmetry.space_group_name_H-M   'P 1'
#
loop_
_entity.id
_entity.type
_entity.pdbx_description
1 polymer ?
#
loop_
_entity_poly.entity_id
_entity_poly.type
_entity_poly.pdbx_seq_one_letter_code
_entity_poly.pdbx_strand_id
1 'polypeptide(L)'
;TQVPGGPGWAVRNSGLMLHGQTPESMTLDQDFPASIEAQLLGGDGKNPRTTLNLCTPGTHVVREGKLYTPHCLNSKSKTYHGDQWVTAEVEVRGHGAIRHWMDGEVVLEYEQAQLDERDASAQRLLAAGHPKLLDRGTISLQSESHPIQFRKVELLKLPS
;
A
#
# COMPACT_ATOMS: atom_id res chain seq x y z
N THR A 1 13.06 11.48 14.30
CA THR A 1 11.80 12.18 14.62
C THR A 1 11.13 12.58 13.31
N GLN A 2 9.82 12.80 13.31
CA GLN A 2 9.11 13.31 12.13
C GLN A 2 9.68 14.65 11.68
N VAL A 3 9.71 14.90 10.37
CA VAL A 3 10.13 16.21 9.84
C VAL A 3 9.14 17.32 10.25
N PRO A 4 9.61 18.56 10.47
CA PRO A 4 8.72 19.69 10.74
C PRO A 4 7.65 19.86 9.66
N GLY A 5 6.39 20.05 10.05
CA GLY A 5 5.25 20.18 9.13
C GLY A 5 4.67 18.85 8.64
N GLY A 6 5.21 17.70 9.10
CA GLY A 6 4.65 16.39 8.81
C GLY A 6 3.21 16.23 9.32
N PRO A 7 2.35 15.46 8.64
CA PRO A 7 0.98 15.25 9.06
C PRO A 7 0.91 14.52 10.41
N GLY A 8 -0.02 14.88 11.29
CA GLY A 8 -0.13 14.25 12.61
C GLY A 8 -0.40 12.74 12.58
N TRP A 9 -1.00 12.23 11.50
CA TRP A 9 -1.25 10.81 11.28
C TRP A 9 0.00 10.02 10.83
N ALA A 10 1.03 10.71 10.33
CA ALA A 10 2.21 10.10 9.71
C ALA A 10 3.33 9.77 10.71
N VAL A 11 3.05 9.75 12.01
CA VAL A 11 3.99 9.27 13.03
C VAL A 11 4.34 7.82 12.73
N ARG A 12 5.62 7.49 12.49
CA ARG A 12 6.09 6.13 12.16
C ARG A 12 5.28 5.48 11.02
N ASN A 13 4.90 6.27 10.02
CA ASN A 13 4.17 5.81 8.85
C ASN A 13 5.07 5.77 7.61
N SER A 14 4.80 4.83 6.74
CA SER A 14 5.44 4.53 5.46
C SER A 14 4.57 3.45 4.79
N GLY A 15 4.97 2.94 3.64
CA GLY A 15 4.19 1.98 2.90
C GLY A 15 4.97 1.32 1.76
N LEU A 16 4.48 0.16 1.34
CA LEU A 16 4.87 -0.47 0.09
C LEU A 16 3.78 -0.16 -0.93
N MET A 17 4.08 0.67 -1.94
CA MET A 17 3.15 0.90 -3.03
C MET A 17 3.31 -0.24 -4.05
N LEU A 18 2.22 -0.94 -4.36
CA LEU A 18 2.18 -2.11 -5.23
C LEU A 18 1.23 -1.85 -6.39
N HIS A 19 1.50 -2.51 -7.53
CA HIS A 19 0.83 -2.21 -8.80
C HIS A 19 0.83 -0.71 -9.11
N GLY A 20 1.94 -0.05 -8.79
CA GLY A 20 2.02 1.40 -8.84
C GLY A 20 2.11 1.93 -10.25
N GLN A 21 1.52 3.11 -10.42
CA GLN A 21 1.77 4.00 -11.54
C GLN A 21 3.29 4.23 -11.75
N THR A 22 3.70 4.43 -13.00
CA THR A 22 5.10 4.76 -13.31
C THR A 22 5.41 6.22 -12.97
N PRO A 23 6.62 6.54 -12.47
CA PRO A 23 6.98 7.92 -12.13
C PRO A 23 6.80 8.90 -13.29
N GLU A 24 7.08 8.48 -14.52
CA GLU A 24 6.99 9.32 -15.73
C GLU A 24 5.55 9.71 -16.10
N SER A 25 4.57 8.94 -15.61
CA SER A 25 3.15 9.22 -15.86
C SER A 25 2.49 10.05 -14.76
N MET A 26 3.18 10.26 -13.63
CA MET A 26 2.67 11.08 -12.52
C MET A 26 2.77 12.56 -12.87
N THR A 27 1.80 13.35 -12.40
CA THR A 27 1.92 14.81 -12.46
C THR A 27 2.85 15.33 -11.36
N LEU A 28 3.45 16.51 -11.56
CA LEU A 28 4.36 17.12 -10.58
C LEU A 28 3.72 17.29 -9.19
N ASP A 29 2.44 17.66 -9.15
CA ASP A 29 1.70 17.92 -7.90
C ASP A 29 0.88 16.71 -7.44
N GLN A 30 1.20 15.49 -7.90
CA GLN A 30 0.52 14.27 -7.47
C GLN A 30 1.15 13.73 -6.18
N ASP A 31 0.36 13.67 -5.11
CA ASP A 31 0.85 13.25 -3.79
C ASP A 31 1.34 11.78 -3.75
N PHE A 32 0.59 10.87 -4.37
CA PHE A 32 0.86 9.43 -4.38
C PHE A 32 0.61 8.81 -5.75
N PRO A 33 1.38 7.79 -6.18
CA PRO A 33 1.06 7.03 -7.39
C PRO A 33 -0.32 6.36 -7.25
N ALA A 34 -1.09 6.30 -8.33
CA ALA A 34 -2.25 5.41 -8.36
C ALA A 34 -1.75 3.97 -8.15
N SER A 35 -2.16 3.35 -7.03
CA SER A 35 -1.60 2.09 -6.53
C SER A 35 -2.45 1.53 -5.40
N ILE A 36 -2.15 0.32 -4.96
CA ILE A 36 -2.51 -0.14 -3.62
C ILE A 36 -1.29 0.01 -2.72
N GLU A 37 -1.51 0.30 -1.45
CA GLU A 37 -0.46 0.46 -0.45
C GLU A 37 -0.61 -0.62 0.63
N ALA A 38 0.46 -1.37 0.88
CA ALA A 38 0.62 -2.12 2.13
C ALA A 38 1.32 -1.22 3.15
N GLN A 39 0.52 -0.60 4.03
CA GLN A 39 0.98 0.41 4.98
C GLN A 39 1.94 -0.18 6.00
N LEU A 40 3.09 0.46 6.20
CA LEU A 40 4.07 0.15 7.25
C LEU A 40 3.89 1.13 8.43
N LEU A 41 3.13 0.68 9.42
CA LEU A 41 2.67 1.53 10.52
C LEU A 41 3.23 1.07 11.87
N GLY A 42 4.19 1.81 12.42
CA GLY A 42 4.75 1.53 13.75
C GLY A 42 3.82 1.98 14.88
N GLY A 43 3.82 1.28 16.02
CA GLY A 43 3.05 1.69 17.19
C GLY A 43 3.56 3.01 17.81
N ASP A 44 2.66 3.81 18.37
CA ASP A 44 2.97 5.11 19.01
C ASP A 44 3.39 5.01 20.49
N GLY A 45 3.33 3.80 21.05
CA GLY A 45 3.70 3.47 22.43
C GLY A 45 2.51 3.48 23.41
N LYS A 46 1.29 3.75 22.92
CA LYS A 46 0.10 3.89 23.78
C LYS A 46 -1.13 3.19 23.20
N ASN A 47 -1.39 3.36 21.91
CA ASN A 47 -2.64 2.97 21.28
C ASN A 47 -2.48 1.71 20.43
N PRO A 48 -3.50 0.83 20.36
CA PRO A 48 -3.57 -0.21 19.35
C PRO A 48 -3.49 0.40 17.95
N ARG A 49 -2.53 -0.08 17.17
CA ARG A 49 -2.22 0.38 15.82
C ARG A 49 -1.72 -0.79 14.99
N THR A 50 -2.53 -1.26 14.05
CA THR A 50 -2.19 -2.37 13.15
C THR A 50 -1.26 -1.88 12.05
N THR A 51 -0.41 -2.76 11.53
CA THR A 51 0.44 -2.55 10.35
C THR A 51 0.03 -3.47 9.20
N LEU A 52 0.57 -3.28 8.00
CA LEU A 52 0.13 -3.93 6.77
C LEU A 52 -1.36 -3.74 6.50
N ASN A 53 -1.87 -2.56 6.82
CA ASN A 53 -3.19 -2.14 6.39
C ASN A 53 -3.16 -1.88 4.88
N LEU A 54 -4.31 -1.90 4.25
CA LEU A 54 -4.47 -1.48 2.86
C LEU A 54 -4.83 0.02 2.84
N CYS A 55 -4.12 0.80 2.02
CA CYS A 55 -4.61 2.08 1.52
C CYS A 55 -4.74 2.03 -0.02
N THR A 56 -5.70 2.75 -0.60
CA THR A 56 -6.01 2.63 -2.05
C THR A 56 -5.94 3.98 -2.78
N PRO A 57 -4.77 4.65 -2.86
CA PRO A 57 -4.65 5.90 -3.61
C PRO A 57 -4.95 5.68 -5.09
N GLY A 58 -5.97 6.37 -5.62
CA GLY A 58 -6.39 6.24 -7.02
C GLY A 58 -6.89 4.84 -7.42
N THR A 59 -7.17 3.96 -6.45
CA THR A 59 -7.60 2.58 -6.72
C THR A 59 -8.71 2.13 -5.77
N HIS A 60 -9.32 1.00 -6.09
CA HIS A 60 -10.21 0.22 -5.26
C HIS A 60 -9.84 -1.26 -5.36
N VAL A 61 -10.39 -2.08 -4.45
CA VAL A 61 -10.19 -3.54 -4.44
C VAL A 61 -11.53 -4.26 -4.29
N VAL A 62 -11.56 -5.56 -4.55
CA VAL A 62 -12.70 -6.42 -4.21
C VAL A 62 -12.39 -7.19 -2.94
N ARG A 63 -13.37 -7.21 -2.02
CA ARG A 63 -13.32 -7.98 -0.79
C ARG A 63 -14.66 -8.67 -0.59
N GLU A 64 -14.63 -9.97 -0.32
CA GLU A 64 -15.85 -10.79 -0.12
C GLU A 64 -16.84 -10.64 -1.30
N GLY A 65 -16.29 -10.59 -2.53
CA GLY A 65 -17.07 -10.46 -3.77
C GLY A 65 -17.69 -9.08 -4.01
N LYS A 66 -17.34 -8.05 -3.21
CA LYS A 66 -17.87 -6.69 -3.34
C LYS A 66 -16.75 -5.68 -3.52
N LEU A 67 -17.00 -4.66 -4.35
CA LEU A 67 -16.10 -3.52 -4.50
C LEU A 67 -16.00 -2.78 -3.15
N TYR A 68 -14.78 -2.65 -2.65
CA TYR A 68 -14.42 -1.91 -1.46
C TYR A 68 -13.84 -0.56 -1.89
N THR A 69 -14.63 0.49 -1.67
CA THR A 69 -14.27 1.87 -2.02
C THR A 69 -13.69 2.72 -0.89
N PRO A 70 -13.82 2.39 0.41
CA PRO A 70 -13.11 3.14 1.45
C PRO A 70 -11.60 3.09 1.24
N HIS A 71 -10.92 4.20 1.51
CA HIS A 71 -9.49 4.34 1.24
C HIS A 71 -8.65 3.39 2.08
N CYS A 72 -8.97 3.23 3.37
CA CYS A 72 -8.20 2.41 4.30
C CYS A 72 -8.98 1.17 4.77
N LEU A 73 -8.31 0.03 4.80
CA LEU A 73 -8.79 -1.21 5.43
C LEU A 73 -7.72 -1.75 6.39
N ASN A 74 -8.08 -1.83 7.67
CA ASN A 74 -7.18 -2.33 8.70
C ASN A 74 -6.93 -3.84 8.53
N SER A 75 -5.68 -4.25 8.76
CA SER A 75 -5.32 -5.66 8.89
C SER A 75 -5.66 -6.20 10.28
N LYS A 76 -5.37 -7.49 10.49
CA LYS A 76 -5.48 -8.16 11.80
C LYS A 76 -4.15 -8.28 12.54
N SER A 77 -3.10 -7.57 12.10
CA SER A 77 -1.79 -7.66 12.74
C SER A 77 -1.82 -7.11 14.17
N LYS A 78 -0.89 -7.57 15.02
CA LYS A 78 -0.64 -6.93 16.32
C LYS A 78 0.05 -5.57 16.14
N THR A 79 0.15 -4.81 17.22
CA THR A 79 0.90 -3.55 17.26
C THR A 79 2.36 -3.78 17.61
N TYR A 80 3.25 -3.11 16.88
CA TYR A 80 4.69 -3.17 17.07
C TYR A 80 5.18 -1.83 17.61
N HIS A 81 5.22 -1.70 18.93
CA HIS A 81 5.66 -0.48 19.62
C HIS A 81 7.18 -0.34 19.66
N GLY A 82 7.67 0.91 19.63
CA GLY A 82 9.09 1.19 19.73
C GLY A 82 9.91 0.73 18.52
N ASP A 83 11.22 0.80 18.66
CA ASP A 83 12.15 0.45 17.59
C ASP A 83 12.44 -1.06 17.61
N GLN A 84 12.08 -1.73 16.53
CA GLN A 84 12.25 -3.16 16.36
C GLN A 84 12.31 -3.51 14.88
N TRP A 85 13.03 -4.58 14.55
CA TRP A 85 12.98 -5.17 13.22
C TRP A 85 11.76 -6.06 13.12
N VAL A 86 11.00 -5.89 12.05
CA VAL A 86 9.86 -6.73 11.68
C VAL A 86 10.02 -7.21 10.24
N THR A 87 9.42 -8.35 9.93
CA THR A 87 9.37 -8.87 8.56
C THR A 87 7.94 -8.76 8.04
N ALA A 88 7.77 -7.96 7.00
CA ALA A 88 6.53 -7.83 6.26
C ALA A 88 6.68 -8.53 4.91
N GLU A 89 5.66 -9.27 4.50
CA GLU A 89 5.60 -9.91 3.19
C GLU A 89 4.27 -9.58 2.51
N VAL A 90 4.30 -9.39 1.19
CA VAL A 90 3.10 -9.23 0.39
C VAL A 90 3.16 -10.15 -0.81
N GLU A 91 2.16 -11.03 -0.92
CA GLU A 91 1.97 -11.94 -2.05
C GLU A 91 0.99 -11.28 -3.03
N VAL A 92 1.40 -11.08 -4.28
CA VAL A 92 0.57 -10.44 -5.32
C VAL A 92 0.45 -11.37 -6.52
N ARG A 93 -0.77 -11.81 -6.84
CA ARG A 93 -1.04 -12.71 -7.99
C ARG A 93 -1.77 -12.01 -9.12
N GLY A 94 -1.07 -11.14 -9.86
CA GLY A 94 -1.66 -10.38 -10.96
C GLY A 94 -2.86 -9.57 -10.49
N HIS A 95 -4.01 -9.77 -11.14
CA HIS A 95 -5.31 -9.18 -10.72
C HIS A 95 -6.09 -10.05 -9.72
N GLY A 96 -5.57 -11.23 -9.35
CA GLY A 96 -6.20 -12.15 -8.42
C GLY A 96 -5.93 -11.76 -6.96
N ALA A 97 -5.65 -12.78 -6.14
CA ALA A 97 -5.44 -12.61 -4.71
C ALA A 97 -4.20 -11.77 -4.38
N ILE A 98 -4.36 -10.90 -3.40
CA ILE A 98 -3.32 -10.08 -2.78
C ILE A 98 -3.40 -10.33 -1.27
N ARG A 99 -2.29 -10.79 -0.70
CA ARG A 99 -2.22 -11.16 0.72
C ARG A 99 -1.09 -10.45 1.42
N HIS A 100 -1.39 -9.87 2.56
CA HIS A 100 -0.39 -9.31 3.47
C HIS A 100 -0.07 -10.34 4.55
N TRP A 101 1.21 -10.61 4.73
CA TRP A 101 1.74 -11.59 5.65
C TRP A 101 2.58 -10.90 6.72
N MET A 102 2.34 -11.26 7.98
CA MET A 102 3.10 -10.79 9.14
C MET A 102 3.34 -11.97 10.06
N ASP A 103 4.57 -12.18 10.52
CA ASP A 103 4.95 -13.28 11.41
C ASP A 103 4.48 -14.68 10.92
N GLY A 104 4.44 -14.89 9.60
CA GLY A 104 4.02 -16.16 8.98
C GLY A 104 2.50 -16.36 8.87
N GLU A 105 1.70 -15.36 9.24
CA GLU A 105 0.24 -15.41 9.17
C GLU A 105 -0.31 -14.37 8.17
N VAL A 106 -1.38 -14.74 7.44
CA VAL A 106 -2.12 -13.80 6.60
C VAL A 106 -2.92 -12.85 7.50
N VAL A 107 -2.56 -11.57 7.48
CA VAL A 107 -3.23 -10.52 8.28
C VAL A 107 -4.25 -9.72 7.46
N LEU A 108 -4.18 -9.77 6.14
CA LEU A 108 -5.14 -9.13 5.23
C LEU A 108 -5.17 -9.85 3.88
N GLU A 109 -6.35 -10.01 3.28
CA GLU A 109 -6.55 -10.57 1.95
C GLU A 109 -7.66 -9.83 1.20
N TYR A 110 -7.42 -9.56 -0.07
CA TYR A 110 -8.35 -8.95 -1.03
C TYR A 110 -7.91 -9.32 -2.46
N GLU A 111 -8.66 -8.90 -3.47
CA GLU A 111 -8.37 -9.22 -4.87
C GLU A 111 -8.77 -8.07 -5.81
N GLN A 112 -8.49 -8.22 -7.11
CA GLN A 112 -8.98 -7.36 -8.18
C GLN A 112 -8.73 -5.87 -7.90
N ALA A 113 -7.47 -5.52 -7.59
CA ALA A 113 -7.06 -4.13 -7.53
C ALA A 113 -7.36 -3.44 -8.86
N GLN A 114 -8.01 -2.29 -8.82
CA GLN A 114 -8.51 -1.59 -10.01
C GLN A 114 -8.46 -0.08 -9.84
N LEU A 115 -8.21 0.63 -10.94
CA LEU A 115 -8.23 2.10 -10.98
C LEU A 115 -9.62 2.63 -10.57
N ASP A 116 -9.62 3.68 -9.75
CA ASP A 116 -10.84 4.42 -9.38
C ASP A 116 -11.20 5.42 -10.49
N GLU A 117 -12.30 5.20 -11.20
CA GLU A 117 -12.78 6.08 -12.28
C GLU A 117 -13.14 7.50 -11.82
N ARG A 118 -13.19 7.74 -10.50
CA ARG A 118 -13.49 9.06 -9.91
C ARG A 118 -12.22 9.81 -9.50
N ASP A 119 -11.08 9.13 -9.38
CA ASP A 119 -9.80 9.75 -9.04
C ASP A 119 -9.16 10.39 -10.27
N ALA A 120 -8.66 11.62 -10.12
CA ALA A 120 -8.10 12.39 -11.22
C ALA A 120 -6.84 11.75 -11.82
N SER A 121 -6.00 11.10 -11.01
CA SER A 121 -4.78 10.44 -11.47
C SER A 121 -5.14 9.17 -12.24
N ALA A 122 -6.07 8.39 -11.70
CA ALA A 122 -6.61 7.19 -12.35
C ALA A 122 -7.33 7.50 -13.67
N GLN A 123 -8.12 8.58 -13.74
CA GLN A 123 -8.76 9.03 -14.99
C GLN A 123 -7.74 9.32 -16.10
N ARG A 124 -6.61 9.94 -15.77
CA ARG A 124 -5.54 10.19 -16.74
C ARG A 124 -4.93 8.88 -17.25
N LEU A 125 -4.71 7.91 -16.37
CA LEU A 125 -4.22 6.58 -16.75
C LEU A 125 -5.19 5.86 -17.68
N LEU A 126 -6.49 5.86 -17.34
CA LEU A 126 -7.54 5.28 -18.17
C LEU A 126 -7.60 5.96 -19.55
N ALA A 127 -7.53 7.30 -19.59
CA ALA A 127 -7.50 8.05 -20.84
C ALA A 127 -6.25 7.77 -21.69
N ALA A 128 -5.12 7.44 -21.05
CA ALA A 128 -3.89 6.99 -21.70
C ALA A 128 -3.92 5.51 -22.12
N GLY A 129 -5.03 4.80 -21.92
CA GLY A 129 -5.22 3.41 -22.36
C GLY A 129 -4.72 2.35 -21.37
N HIS A 130 -4.43 2.72 -20.12
CA HIS A 130 -4.12 1.73 -19.09
C HIS A 130 -5.35 0.89 -18.77
N PRO A 131 -5.19 -0.42 -18.49
CA PRO A 131 -6.31 -1.28 -18.10
C PRO A 131 -6.86 -0.84 -16.74
N LYS A 132 -8.19 -0.88 -16.59
CA LYS A 132 -8.85 -0.60 -15.30
C LYS A 132 -8.43 -1.59 -14.22
N LEU A 133 -8.39 -2.88 -14.57
CA LEU A 133 -7.97 -3.95 -13.66
C LEU A 133 -6.44 -4.04 -13.67
N LEU A 134 -5.83 -3.93 -12.49
CA LEU A 134 -4.39 -3.90 -12.32
C LEU A 134 -3.85 -5.33 -12.20
N ASP A 135 -2.95 -5.71 -13.11
CA ASP A 135 -2.27 -7.01 -13.08
C ASP A 135 -0.74 -6.89 -12.98
N ARG A 136 -0.20 -5.67 -13.11
CA ARG A 136 1.22 -5.33 -12.96
C ARG A 136 1.38 -3.83 -12.70
N GLY A 137 2.54 -3.45 -12.18
CA GLY A 137 2.95 -2.06 -12.02
C GLY A 137 4.31 -1.95 -11.35
N THR A 138 4.65 -0.75 -10.90
CA THR A 138 5.86 -0.51 -10.11
C THR A 138 5.69 -1.01 -8.68
N ILE A 139 6.82 -1.23 -8.01
CA ILE A 139 6.90 -1.42 -6.56
C ILE A 139 7.73 -0.26 -6.03
N SER A 140 7.22 0.50 -5.06
CA SER A 140 7.96 1.60 -4.44
C SER A 140 7.88 1.55 -2.91
N LEU A 141 8.94 2.03 -2.26
CA LEU A 141 9.03 2.17 -0.82
C LEU A 141 8.77 3.63 -0.48
N GLN A 142 7.66 3.89 0.20
CA GLN A 142 7.18 5.25 0.46
C GLN A 142 7.98 5.91 1.59
N SER A 143 8.34 7.18 1.41
CA SER A 143 8.78 8.05 2.50
C SER A 143 7.62 8.92 2.92
N GLU A 144 7.26 8.90 4.21
CA GLU A 144 6.08 9.61 4.69
C GLU A 144 6.38 10.38 5.97
N SER A 145 7.28 11.35 5.86
CA SER A 145 7.66 12.33 6.90
C SER A 145 8.37 11.79 8.15
N HIS A 146 8.25 10.49 8.45
CA HIS A 146 8.95 9.86 9.57
C HIS A 146 10.06 8.92 9.07
N PRO A 147 11.24 8.91 9.71
CA PRO A 147 12.30 7.97 9.34
C PRO A 147 11.85 6.52 9.43
N ILE A 148 12.24 5.73 8.42
CA ILE A 148 12.11 4.27 8.34
C ILE A 148 13.45 3.67 7.89
N GLN A 149 13.73 2.43 8.27
CA GLN A 149 14.93 1.70 7.88
C GLN A 149 14.55 0.36 7.26
N PHE A 150 15.19 0.03 6.14
CA PHE A 150 15.06 -1.27 5.48
C PHE A 150 16.41 -1.99 5.56
N ARG A 151 16.42 -3.19 6.12
CA ARG A 151 17.63 -4.03 6.20
C ARG A 151 17.80 -4.94 5.01
N LYS A 152 16.70 -5.55 4.55
CA LYS A 152 16.66 -6.53 3.47
C LYS A 152 15.36 -6.35 2.70
N VAL A 153 15.47 -6.27 1.37
CA VAL A 153 14.34 -6.22 0.45
C VAL A 153 14.58 -7.31 -0.58
N GLU A 154 13.63 -8.25 -0.67
CA GLU A 154 13.70 -9.39 -1.59
C GLU A 154 12.46 -9.41 -2.46
N LEU A 155 12.62 -9.87 -3.69
CA LEU A 155 11.53 -10.02 -4.64
C LEU A 155 11.60 -11.42 -5.24
N LEU A 156 10.50 -12.17 -5.13
CA LEU A 156 10.33 -13.45 -5.79
C LEU A 156 9.28 -13.31 -6.89
N LYS A 157 9.69 -13.55 -8.14
CA LYS A 157 8.74 -13.64 -9.24
C LYS A 157 7.97 -14.96 -9.14
N LEU A 158 6.66 -14.86 -8.96
CA LEU A 158 5.77 -16.02 -8.92
C LEU A 158 5.53 -16.59 -10.34
N PRO A 159 5.31 -17.92 -10.47
CA PRO A 159 4.94 -18.52 -11.74
C PRO A 159 3.59 -17.97 -12.22
N SER A 160 3.46 -17.89 -13.54
CA SER A 160 2.24 -17.46 -14.24
C SER A 160 1.17 -18.54 -14.22
#